data_AF-A0A946GQ36-F1
#
_entry.id   AF-A0A946GQ36-F1
#
_cell.length_a   1.000
_cell.length_b   1.000
_cell.length_c   1.000
_cell.angle_alpha   90.00
_cell.angle_beta   90.00
_cell.angle_gamma   90.00
#
_symmetry.space_group_name_H-M   'P 1'
#
loop_
_entity.id
_entity.type
_entity.pdbx_description
1 polymer ?
#
loop_
_entity_poly.entity_id
_entity_poly.type
_entity_poly.pdbx_seq_one_letter_code
_entity_poly.pdbx_strand_id
1 'polypeptide(L)' 'MLDSKPRRGCLWPMWPHGDHPSHQYCGDHRSQGSSYCDEHKAKSIRDLEIEPRQPFIPRRKAA' A
#
# COMPACT_ATOMS: atom_id res chain seq x y z
N MET A 1 -28.56 -6.94 14.85
CA MET A 1 -27.91 -7.73 13.80
C MET A 1 -26.81 -6.85 13.23
N LEU A 2 -25.56 -7.00 13.71
CA LEU A 2 -24.44 -6.22 13.17
C LEU A 2 -24.21 -6.69 11.73
N ASP A 3 -24.49 -5.82 10.77
CA ASP A 3 -24.24 -6.02 9.35
C ASP A 3 -22.72 -6.13 9.14
N SER A 4 -22.20 -7.35 9.21
CA SER A 4 -20.82 -7.70 8.84
C SER A 4 -20.63 -7.51 7.34
N LYS A 5 -20.59 -6.26 6.86
CA LYS A 5 -20.30 -5.94 5.47
C LYS A 5 -18.80 -6.11 5.22
N PRO A 6 -18.33 -7.05 4.37
CA PRO A 6 -16.97 -7.00 3.87
C PRO A 6 -16.89 -5.95 2.75
N ARG A 7 -17.05 -4.66 3.08
CA ARG A 7 -16.87 -3.55 2.11
C ARG A 7 -15.43 -3.08 2.07
N ARG A 8 -14.51 -4.02 1.93
CA ARG A 8 -13.09 -3.72 1.95
C ARG A 8 -12.54 -4.19 0.62
N GLY A 9 -12.80 -3.40 -0.43
CA GLY A 9 -12.14 -3.53 -1.74
C GLY A 9 -10.68 -3.08 -1.66
N CYS A 10 -9.91 -3.33 -2.71
CA CYS A 10 -8.48 -3.06 -2.81
C CYS A 10 -8.16 -1.62 -2.41
N LEU A 11 -7.25 -1.45 -1.45
CA LEU A 11 -6.82 -0.13 -0.95
C LEU A 11 -5.66 0.46 -1.74
N TRP A 12 -5.40 -0.04 -2.94
CA TRP A 12 -4.36 0.53 -3.77
C TRP A 12 -4.78 1.92 -4.25
N PRO A 13 -4.02 2.98 -3.97
CA PRO A 13 -4.34 4.32 -4.45
C PRO A 13 -4.19 4.36 -5.97
N MET A 14 -5.20 4.86 -6.68
CA MET A 14 -5.12 5.01 -8.14
C MET A 14 -4.18 6.14 -8.56
N TRP A 15 -3.87 7.05 -7.65
CA TRP A 15 -3.06 8.24 -7.88
C TRP A 15 -1.97 8.35 -6.82
N PRO A 16 -0.74 8.76 -7.18
CA PRO A 16 0.28 9.06 -6.19
C PRO A 16 -0.19 10.17 -5.25
N HIS A 17 0.18 10.05 -3.97
CA HIS A 17 -0.19 11.02 -2.95
C HIS A 17 0.39 12.40 -3.30
N GLY A 18 -0.47 13.30 -3.77
CA GLY A 18 -0.10 14.69 -4.10
C GLY A 18 -0.54 15.16 -5.48
N ASP A 19 -0.86 14.24 -6.40
CA ASP A 19 -1.17 14.60 -7.79
C ASP A 19 -2.66 14.83 -8.04
N HIS A 20 -3.53 14.24 -7.23
CA HIS A 20 -4.99 14.35 -7.38
C HIS A 20 -5.69 14.67 -6.04
N PRO A 21 -6.70 15.57 -6.04
CA PRO A 21 -7.44 15.92 -4.82
C PRO A 21 -8.38 14.81 -4.33
N SER A 22 -8.67 13.82 -5.18
CA SER A 22 -9.57 12.72 -4.83
C SER A 22 -8.77 11.49 -4.37
N HIS A 23 -8.98 11.08 -3.12
CA HIS A 23 -8.52 9.77 -2.63
C HIS A 23 -9.40 8.65 -3.21
N GLN A 24 -9.13 8.29 -4.45
CA GLN A 24 -9.75 7.13 -5.09
C GLN A 24 -8.84 5.90 -4.96
N TYR A 25 -9.45 4.77 -4.63
CA TYR A 25 -8.79 3.48 -4.48
C TYR A 25 -9.31 2.52 -5.54
N CYS A 26 -8.50 1.53 -5.89
CA CYS A 26 -8.82 0.50 -6.89
C CYS A 26 -10.18 -0.17 -6.62
N GLY A 27 -10.50 -0.49 -5.36
CA GLY A 27 -11.82 -1.01 -5.00
C GLY A 27 -12.10 -2.46 -5.41
N ASP A 28 -11.18 -3.09 -6.15
CA ASP A 28 -11.30 -4.46 -6.64
C ASP A 28 -11.26 -5.53 -5.52
N HIS A 29 -11.58 -6.78 -5.81
CA HIS A 29 -11.66 -7.82 -4.79
C HIS A 29 -10.28 -8.07 -4.15
N ARG A 30 -10.21 -8.00 -2.81
CA ARG A 30 -8.96 -8.25 -2.09
C ARG A 30 -8.61 -9.74 -2.14
N SER A 31 -7.32 -10.02 -2.27
CA SER A 31 -6.85 -11.38 -2.03
C SER A 31 -6.88 -11.70 -0.53
N GLN A 32 -7.07 -12.98 -0.21
CA GLN A 32 -7.18 -13.45 1.17
C GLN A 32 -5.92 -13.10 1.97
N GLY A 33 -6.11 -12.44 3.12
CA GLY A 33 -5.01 -11.97 3.98
C GLY A 33 -4.28 -10.72 3.47
N SER A 34 -4.75 -10.08 2.39
CA SER A 34 -4.16 -8.87 1.80
C SER A 34 -5.10 -7.67 1.90
N SER A 35 -4.53 -6.47 1.95
CA SER A 35 -5.27 -5.20 1.79
C SER A 35 -5.49 -4.84 0.31
N TYR A 36 -4.86 -5.58 -0.61
CA TYR A 36 -4.83 -5.33 -2.04
C TYR A 36 -5.42 -6.53 -2.83
N CYS A 37 -5.83 -6.30 -4.08
CA CYS A 37 -6.11 -7.39 -5.03
C CYS A 37 -4.81 -8.05 -5.48
N ASP A 38 -4.87 -9.18 -6.19
CA ASP A 38 -3.68 -9.94 -6.59
C ASP A 38 -2.68 -9.13 -7.43
N GLU A 39 -3.18 -8.28 -8.35
CA GLU A 39 -2.32 -7.42 -9.15
C GLU A 39 -1.57 -6.39 -8.30
N HIS A 40 -2.29 -5.69 -7.42
CA HIS A 40 -1.71 -4.67 -6.56
C HIS A 40 -0.88 -5.26 -5.42
N LYS A 41 -1.19 -6.49 -5.00
CA LYS A 41 -0.35 -7.25 -4.06
C LYS A 41 1.02 -7.52 -4.69
N ALA A 42 1.08 -7.97 -5.94
CA ALA A 42 2.33 -8.17 -6.66
C ALA A 42 3.16 -6.87 -6.76
N LYS A 43 2.51 -5.74 -7.07
CA LYS A 43 3.15 -4.41 -7.07
C LYS A 43 3.58 -3.92 -5.67
N SER A 44 2.85 -4.32 -4.62
CA SER A 44 3.14 -3.91 -3.23
C SER A 44 4.32 -4.66 -2.62
N ILE A 45 4.60 -5.86 -3.12
CA ILE A 45 5.75 -6.64 -2.72
C ILE A 45 6.93 -5.92 -3.35
N ARG A 46 7.50 -4.99 -2.58
CA ARG A 46 8.79 -4.39 -2.88
C ARG A 46 9.73 -5.53 -3.21
N ASP A 47 10.27 -5.47 -4.42
CA ASP A 47 11.30 -6.37 -4.89
C ASP A 47 12.51 -6.21 -3.96
N LEU A 48 12.57 -7.06 -2.93
CA LEU A 48 13.63 -7.07 -1.93
C LEU A 48 14.99 -7.40 -2.56
N GLU A 49 15.00 -7.85 -3.82
CA GLU A 49 16.18 -8.14 -4.61
C GLU A 49 16.72 -6.91 -5.36
N ILE A 50 15.87 -5.92 -5.67
CA ILE A 50 16.25 -4.75 -6.50
C ILE A 50 16.77 -3.57 -5.68
N GLU A 51 16.22 -3.32 -4.48
CA GLU A 51 16.62 -2.16 -3.66
C GLU A 51 17.46 -2.61 -2.46
N PRO A 52 18.78 -2.34 -2.42
CA PRO A 52 19.57 -2.62 -1.23
C PRO A 52 18.95 -1.83 -0.08
N ARG A 53 18.62 -2.53 1.02
CA ARG A 53 18.11 -1.91 2.25
C ARG A 53 18.98 -0.71 2.56
N GLN A 54 18.43 0.50 2.40
CA GLN A 54 19.16 1.72 2.68
C GLN A 54 19.74 1.58 4.10
N PRO A 55 21.08 1.65 4.25
CA PRO A 55 21.68 1.53 5.56
C PRO A 55 21.07 2.62 6.43
N PHE A 56 20.57 2.23 7.61
CA PHE A 56 20.08 3.18 8.58
C PHE A 56 21.27 4.06 9.00
N ILE A 57 21.32 5.31 8.52
CA ILE A 57 22.33 6.30 8.91
C ILE A 57 21.75 7.09 10.09
N PRO A 58 22.22 6.87 11.34
CA PRO A 58 21.80 7.68 12.46
C PRO A 58 22.23 9.13 12.19
N ARG A 59 21.28 10.07 12.16
CA ARG A 59 21.64 11.50 12.15
C ARG A 59 22.39 11.79 13.45
N ARG A 60 23.68 12.14 13.34
CA ARG A 60 24.40 12.74 14.45
C ARG A 60 23.63 14.01 14.84
N LYS A 61 23.19 14.09 16.09
CA LYS A 61 22.73 15.36 16.66
C LYS A 61 23.90 16.33 16.55
N ALA A 62 23.73 17.42 15.80
CA ALA A 62 24.66 18.54 15.90
C ALA A 62 24.58 19.04 17.35
N ALA A 63 25.75 19.14 17.99
CA ALA A 63 25.92 19.67 19.34
C ALA A 63 26.04 21.20 19.29
#